data_AF-A0A1V6BSX0-F1
#
_entry.id   AF-A0A1V6BSX0-F1
#
_cell.length_a   1.000
_cell.length_b   1.000
_cell.length_c   1.000
_cell.angle_alpha   90.00
_cell.angle_beta   90.00
_cell.angle_gamma   90.00
#
_symmetry.space_group_name_H-M   'P 1'
#
loop_
_entity.id
_entity.type
_entity.pdbx_description
1 polymer ?
#
loop_
_entity_poly.entity_id
_entity_poly.type
_entity_poly.pdbx_seq_one_letter_code
_entity_poly.pdbx_strand_id
1 'polypeptide(L)'
;MRLFLKLSLILLNLPINSQEARYLFINSSPIGAAVKIVDRSGDLTTPSILKGEDLSSGRIVIDKEGYKPYIISERELRALVKGDKKIDVALVPISFDLYFAKKTRYKIGQTALEGPVYVSKLKSGRYDIFVENDRIRFAKSSALLPYETAFGTAFGLSLSSTIVTFVLAEYFNFMSYDSASSEDKSFYARNAANMNVAKFATLGSTITLGAVLIGLVIADTAGTYLNQKKTYEISDKTPSADDSAFYQSAINYLSNGELDRSIQTLESITDLYKESDLLPLVYYQLGHNYFIKGNIDEAIKNWEIFVRKYPIYEYYDMALKNLAEIYYNKKEYDMSISAMEKFLFTNNQSFSKETLFSTKSTLYGRIYDSTKNEEYYEKAVENYEFLIDNFDSSERALNYFSELLKLYYMKGDDDKVVKLKLKAANKNIDIK
;
A
#
# COMPACT_ATOMS: atom_id res chain seq x y z
N MET A 1 -2.23 0.20 16.13
CA MET A 1 -1.66 1.31 15.31
C MET A 1 -0.63 0.72 14.35
N ARG A 2 -1.05 0.24 13.16
CA ARG A 2 -0.08 -0.10 12.09
C ARG A 2 0.15 1.18 11.29
N LEU A 3 1.29 1.82 11.51
CA LEU A 3 1.60 3.17 10.99
C LEU A 3 2.20 3.18 9.58
N PHE A 4 2.42 2.01 8.97
CA PHE A 4 3.01 1.91 7.66
C PHE A 4 2.32 0.78 6.89
N LEU A 5 1.72 1.12 5.76
CA LEU A 5 1.25 0.15 4.78
C LEU A 5 2.34 -0.07 3.74
N LYS A 6 2.57 -1.33 3.34
CA LYS A 6 3.65 -1.71 2.42
C LYS A 6 3.14 -1.87 0.98
N LEU A 7 3.66 -1.06 0.07
CA LEU A 7 3.75 -1.26 -1.36
C LEU A 7 4.91 -2.21 -1.66
N SER A 8 4.76 -3.06 -2.69
CA SER A 8 5.88 -3.80 -3.29
C SER A 8 5.89 -3.53 -4.79
N LEU A 9 6.99 -2.97 -5.29
CA LEU A 9 7.30 -2.80 -6.71
C LEU A 9 8.28 -3.89 -7.11
N ILE A 10 7.92 -4.75 -8.07
CA ILE A 10 8.81 -5.81 -8.54
C ILE A 10 9.05 -5.62 -10.03
N LEU A 11 10.29 -5.30 -10.42
CA LEU A 11 10.65 -5.16 -11.84
C LEU A 11 11.24 -6.47 -12.36
N LEU A 12 10.80 -6.84 -13.55
CA LEU A 12 11.29 -7.97 -14.31
C LEU A 12 11.90 -7.50 -15.62
N ASN A 13 13.15 -7.89 -15.82
CA ASN A 13 13.80 -7.82 -17.11
C ASN A 13 13.69 -9.20 -17.75
N LEU A 14 12.95 -9.29 -18.86
CA LEU A 14 12.90 -10.48 -19.69
C LEU A 14 13.69 -10.24 -20.97
N PRO A 15 14.77 -10.99 -21.21
CA PRO A 15 15.34 -11.07 -22.55
C PRO A 15 14.36 -11.91 -23.39
N ILE A 16 13.58 -11.22 -24.24
CA ILE A 16 12.80 -11.83 -25.31
C ILE A 16 13.26 -11.12 -26.59
N ASN A 17 14.04 -11.82 -27.42
CA ASN A 17 14.53 -11.39 -28.73
C ASN A 17 15.03 -9.94 -28.83
N SER A 18 16.33 -9.73 -28.53
CA SER A 18 17.11 -8.50 -28.81
C SER A 18 16.61 -7.16 -28.25
N GLN A 19 15.44 -7.11 -27.60
CA GLN A 19 14.95 -5.98 -26.81
C GLN A 19 14.52 -6.50 -25.43
N GLU A 20 15.08 -5.97 -24.34
CA GLU A 20 14.67 -6.34 -22.98
C GLU A 20 13.21 -5.88 -22.75
N ALA A 21 12.26 -6.81 -22.73
CA ALA A 21 10.90 -6.52 -22.31
C ALA A 21 10.90 -6.33 -20.79
N ARG A 22 10.58 -5.11 -20.33
CA ARG A 22 10.55 -4.75 -18.91
C ARG A 22 9.12 -4.79 -18.39
N TYR A 23 8.86 -5.50 -17.30
CA TYR A 23 7.56 -5.53 -16.64
C TYR A 23 7.69 -5.06 -15.21
N LEU A 24 6.80 -4.17 -14.76
CA LEU A 24 6.76 -3.70 -13.38
C LEU A 24 5.46 -4.16 -12.72
N PHE A 25 5.55 -5.12 -11.81
CA PHE A 25 4.46 -5.45 -10.89
C PHE A 25 4.36 -4.37 -9.82
N ILE A 26 3.20 -3.76 -9.70
CA ILE A 26 2.90 -2.73 -8.71
C ILE A 26 1.81 -3.27 -7.79
N ASN A 27 2.17 -3.56 -6.55
CA ASN A 27 1.21 -3.94 -5.50
C ASN A 27 1.20 -2.88 -4.39
N SER A 28 0.03 -2.56 -3.84
CA SER A 28 -0.10 -1.66 -2.69
C SER A 28 -0.87 -2.30 -1.55
N SER A 29 -0.49 -1.93 -0.34
CA SER A 29 -1.31 -1.98 0.85
C SER A 29 -1.73 -0.53 1.17
N PRO A 30 -3.04 -0.21 1.29
CA PRO A 30 -4.15 -1.10 1.01
C PRO A 30 -4.29 -1.28 -0.50
N ILE A 31 -4.86 -2.39 -0.94
CA ILE A 31 -5.12 -2.66 -2.35
C ILE A 31 -6.05 -1.59 -2.98
N GLY A 32 -5.98 -1.42 -4.30
CA GLY A 32 -6.87 -0.55 -5.06
C GLY A 32 -6.45 0.93 -5.00
N ALA A 33 -5.15 1.19 -4.93
CA ALA A 33 -4.59 2.51 -5.19
C ALA A 33 -4.58 2.76 -6.70
N ALA A 34 -4.95 3.97 -7.12
CA ALA A 34 -4.83 4.38 -8.51
C ALA A 34 -3.35 4.46 -8.92
N VAL A 35 -3.02 3.91 -10.08
CA VAL A 35 -1.72 3.99 -10.72
C VAL A 35 -1.88 4.88 -11.94
N LYS A 36 -1.34 6.10 -11.85
CA LYS A 36 -1.39 7.13 -12.88
C LYS A 36 -0.04 7.24 -13.57
N ILE A 37 -0.03 7.12 -14.89
CA ILE A 37 1.15 7.34 -15.73
C ILE A 37 0.96 8.70 -16.39
N VAL A 38 1.85 9.65 -16.11
CA VAL A 38 1.80 10.99 -16.73
C VAL A 38 1.86 10.84 -18.26
N ASP A 39 0.93 11.51 -18.95
CA ASP A 39 0.72 11.50 -20.42
C ASP A 39 -0.09 10.32 -21.00
N ARG A 40 -0.64 9.43 -20.17
CA ARG A 40 -1.57 8.36 -20.61
C ARG A 40 -3.01 8.61 -20.13
N SER A 41 -3.98 8.33 -20.99
CA SER A 41 -5.40 8.29 -20.60
C SER A 41 -5.78 6.91 -20.05
N GLY A 42 -6.31 6.87 -18.83
CA GLY A 42 -6.83 5.67 -18.18
C GLY A 42 -6.12 5.39 -16.85
N ASP A 43 -6.91 5.28 -15.77
CA ASP A 43 -6.41 4.97 -14.45
C ASP A 43 -6.31 3.45 -14.28
N LEU A 44 -5.12 2.94 -13.94
CA LEU A 44 -4.94 1.57 -13.47
C LEU A 44 -5.15 1.52 -11.95
N THR A 45 -5.33 0.34 -11.38
CA THR A 45 -5.39 0.16 -9.91
C THR A 45 -4.48 -0.96 -9.46
N THR A 46 -3.87 -0.83 -8.29
CA THR A 46 -3.08 -1.91 -7.69
C THR A 46 -3.96 -3.07 -7.20
N PRO A 47 -3.49 -4.33 -7.27
CA PRO A 47 -2.27 -4.75 -7.96
C PRO A 47 -2.38 -4.62 -9.48
N SER A 48 -1.29 -4.22 -10.15
CA SER A 48 -1.23 -4.11 -11.61
C SER A 48 0.15 -4.46 -12.17
N ILE A 49 0.22 -4.67 -13.49
CA ILE A 49 1.46 -4.92 -14.22
C ILE A 49 1.59 -3.84 -15.29
N LEU A 50 2.71 -3.11 -15.29
CA LEU A 50 3.08 -2.17 -16.36
C LEU A 50 4.09 -2.82 -17.31
N LYS A 51 4.02 -2.47 -18.60
CA LYS A 51 4.93 -2.97 -19.65
C LYS A 51 6.01 -1.94 -19.98
N GLY A 52 7.06 -2.35 -20.68
CA GLY A 52 8.27 -1.54 -20.89
C GLY A 52 8.05 -0.18 -21.55
N GLU A 53 7.09 -0.09 -22.46
CA GLU A 53 6.67 1.17 -23.12
C GLU A 53 6.09 2.19 -22.12
N ASP A 54 5.41 1.70 -21.07
CA ASP A 54 4.88 2.51 -19.98
C ASP A 54 5.98 2.99 -19.01
N LEU A 55 7.15 2.34 -19.02
CA LEU A 55 8.29 2.69 -18.17
C LEU A 55 9.22 3.72 -18.81
N SER A 56 9.17 3.87 -20.13
CA SER A 56 9.97 4.86 -20.87
C SER A 56 9.29 6.23 -20.99
N SER A 57 7.98 6.30 -20.71
CA SER A 57 7.17 7.52 -20.80
C SER A 57 6.49 7.83 -19.47
N GLY A 58 7.00 8.85 -18.77
CA GLY A 58 6.26 9.54 -17.71
C GLY A 58 6.65 9.22 -16.26
N ARG A 59 6.21 10.09 -15.36
CA ARG A 59 6.26 9.91 -13.90
C ARG A 59 5.12 8.97 -13.50
N ILE A 60 5.43 7.88 -12.81
CA ILE A 60 4.41 6.96 -12.26
C ILE A 60 4.02 7.46 -10.87
N VAL A 61 2.72 7.72 -10.69
CA VAL A 61 2.14 8.20 -9.44
C VAL A 61 1.16 7.16 -8.90
N ILE A 62 1.37 6.74 -7.67
CA ILE A 62 0.47 5.86 -6.92
C ILE A 62 -0.34 6.74 -5.96
N ASP A 63 -1.66 6.71 -6.11
CA ASP A 63 -2.58 7.61 -5.44
C ASP A 63 -3.74 6.84 -4.81
N LYS A 64 -3.95 7.02 -3.51
CA LYS A 64 -5.05 6.38 -2.76
C LYS A 64 -5.66 7.43 -1.85
N GLU A 65 -7.00 7.51 -1.84
CA GLU A 65 -7.70 8.39 -0.91
C GLU A 65 -7.25 8.10 0.54
N GLY A 66 -6.95 9.16 1.29
CA GLY A 66 -6.42 9.06 2.65
C GLY A 66 -4.90 8.91 2.76
N TYR A 67 -4.18 8.82 1.65
CA TYR A 67 -2.72 8.70 1.59
C TYR A 67 -2.06 9.84 0.83
N LYS A 68 -0.81 10.15 1.17
CA LYS A 68 0.03 11.04 0.37
C LYS A 68 0.36 10.33 -0.95
N PRO A 69 0.14 10.97 -2.12
CA PRO A 69 0.54 10.39 -3.39
C PRO A 69 2.03 10.05 -3.39
N TYR A 70 2.36 8.86 -3.86
CA TYR A 70 3.74 8.40 -3.98
C TYR A 70 4.17 8.45 -5.44
N ILE A 71 5.28 9.14 -5.73
CA ILE A 71 5.83 9.28 -7.07
C ILE A 71 7.06 8.39 -7.14
N ILE A 72 7.06 7.41 -8.04
CA ILE A 72 8.23 6.55 -8.26
C ILE A 72 9.32 7.41 -8.90
N SER A 73 10.44 7.59 -8.22
CA SER A 73 11.54 8.40 -8.75
C SER A 73 12.32 7.67 -9.85
N GLU A 74 12.96 8.43 -10.75
CA GLU A 74 13.86 7.83 -11.74
C GLU A 74 15.02 7.04 -11.12
N ARG A 75 15.43 7.39 -9.90
CA ARG A 75 16.46 6.66 -9.16
C ARG A 75 15.96 5.28 -8.74
N GLU A 76 14.73 5.19 -8.23
CA GLU A 76 14.09 3.93 -7.86
C GLU A 76 13.83 3.06 -9.09
N LEU A 77 13.36 3.64 -10.20
CA LEU A 77 13.26 2.93 -11.48
C LEU A 77 14.63 2.41 -11.96
N ARG A 78 15.69 3.22 -11.87
CA ARG A 78 17.04 2.79 -12.23
C ARG A 78 17.60 1.71 -11.30
N ALA A 79 17.28 1.74 -10.00
CA ALA A 79 17.65 0.72 -9.03
C ALA A 79 16.95 -0.62 -9.33
N LEU A 80 15.65 -0.56 -9.66
CA LEU A 80 14.87 -1.71 -10.13
C LEU A 80 15.50 -2.35 -11.37
N VAL A 81 15.98 -1.54 -12.33
CA VAL A 81 16.62 -2.02 -13.56
C VAL A 81 18.01 -2.63 -13.30
N LYS A 82 18.79 -2.09 -12.34
CA LYS A 82 20.21 -2.45 -12.14
C LYS A 82 20.45 -3.63 -11.20
N GLY A 83 19.49 -4.08 -10.41
CA GLY A 83 19.68 -5.27 -9.57
C GLY A 83 18.68 -5.50 -8.46
N ASP A 84 18.06 -4.43 -7.91
CA ASP A 84 17.07 -4.56 -6.84
C ASP A 84 15.73 -4.95 -7.47
N LYS A 85 15.47 -6.24 -7.66
CA LYS A 85 14.23 -6.73 -8.31
C LYS A 85 12.95 -6.38 -7.54
N LYS A 86 13.06 -5.87 -6.31
CA LYS A 86 11.95 -5.51 -5.45
C LYS A 86 12.26 -4.23 -4.66
N ILE A 87 11.33 -3.27 -4.68
CA ILE A 87 11.32 -2.11 -3.78
C ILE A 87 10.04 -2.16 -2.95
N ASP A 88 10.18 -2.17 -1.63
CA ASP A 88 9.06 -1.98 -0.73
C ASP A 88 8.92 -0.50 -0.38
N VAL A 89 7.78 0.11 -0.67
CA VAL A 89 7.49 1.53 -0.36
C VAL A 89 6.38 1.58 0.66
N ALA A 90 6.35 2.52 1.59
CA ALA A 90 5.17 2.71 2.42
C ALA A 90 4.34 3.92 1.99
N LEU A 91 3.05 3.72 1.68
CA LEU A 91 2.15 4.86 1.50
C LEU A 91 1.96 5.54 2.87
N VAL A 92 2.23 6.84 2.91
CA VAL A 92 2.14 7.62 4.14
C VAL A 92 0.70 8.09 4.30
N PRO A 93 -0.03 7.65 5.34
CA PRO A 93 -1.38 8.13 5.59
C PRO A 93 -1.38 9.64 5.86
N ILE A 94 -2.28 10.37 5.20
CA ILE A 94 -2.58 11.78 5.52
C ILE A 94 -3.82 11.90 6.42
N SER A 95 -4.55 10.80 6.60
CA SER A 95 -5.63 10.60 7.57
C SER A 95 -5.45 9.26 8.29
N PHE A 96 -5.87 9.16 9.54
CA PHE A 96 -5.89 7.89 10.27
C PHE A 96 -7.33 7.37 10.34
N ASP A 97 -7.50 6.06 10.15
CA ASP A 97 -8.81 5.43 10.23
C ASP A 97 -9.14 5.05 11.68
N LEU A 98 -10.38 5.31 12.06
CA LEU A 98 -10.96 4.81 13.30
C LEU A 98 -11.98 3.77 12.93
N TYR A 99 -11.63 2.51 13.12
CA TYR A 99 -12.57 1.45 12.89
C TYR A 99 -13.46 1.29 14.12
N PHE A 100 -14.76 1.28 13.86
CA PHE A 100 -15.76 0.95 14.84
C PHE A 100 -16.62 -0.21 14.32
N ALA A 101 -16.77 -1.27 15.14
CA ALA A 101 -17.37 -2.54 14.72
C ALA A 101 -18.83 -2.43 14.21
N LYS A 102 -19.26 -3.36 13.34
CA LYS A 102 -20.63 -3.44 12.83
C LYS A 102 -21.60 -3.84 13.95
N LYS A 103 -22.45 -2.89 14.36
CA LYS A 103 -23.69 -2.97 15.18
C LYS A 103 -23.87 -1.79 16.15
N THR A 104 -22.96 -0.82 16.14
CA THR A 104 -23.07 0.38 16.95
C THR A 104 -23.40 1.57 16.05
N ARG A 105 -24.35 2.41 16.48
CA ARG A 105 -24.73 3.63 15.77
C ARG A 105 -23.77 4.73 16.21
N TYR A 106 -22.88 5.18 15.32
CA TYR A 106 -21.86 6.16 15.68
C TYR A 106 -22.35 7.57 15.33
N LYS A 107 -22.09 8.52 16.23
CA LYS A 107 -22.47 9.93 16.00
C LYS A 107 -21.19 10.76 15.92
N ILE A 108 -20.79 11.09 14.69
CA ILE A 108 -19.69 12.00 14.41
C ILE A 108 -20.32 13.36 14.10
N GLY A 109 -20.25 14.29 15.06
CA GLY A 109 -20.92 15.60 14.95
C GLY A 109 -22.45 15.52 15.10
N GLN A 110 -23.21 15.96 14.09
CA GLN A 110 -24.69 15.91 14.10
C GLN A 110 -25.26 14.65 13.43
N THR A 111 -24.44 13.93 12.66
CA THR A 111 -24.89 12.91 11.72
C THR A 111 -24.80 11.53 12.37
N ALA A 112 -25.90 10.79 12.36
CA ALA A 112 -25.91 9.37 12.73
C ALA A 112 -25.57 8.56 11.48
N LEU A 113 -24.54 7.73 11.56
CA LEU A 113 -24.08 6.90 10.46
C LEU A 113 -23.98 5.45 10.94
N GLU A 114 -24.46 4.51 10.12
CA GLU A 114 -24.22 3.09 10.30
C GLU A 114 -22.89 2.73 9.64
N GLY A 115 -22.05 1.97 10.35
CA GLY A 115 -20.66 1.75 9.95
C GLY A 115 -20.49 1.00 8.62
N PRO A 116 -19.29 1.07 8.01
CA PRO A 116 -18.12 1.84 8.45
C PRO A 116 -18.21 3.34 8.08
N VAL A 117 -17.74 4.22 8.98
CA VAL A 117 -17.66 5.66 8.71
C VAL A 117 -16.21 6.06 8.49
N TYR A 118 -15.94 6.58 7.29
CA TYR A 118 -14.65 7.12 6.90
C TYR A 118 -14.59 8.60 7.32
N VAL A 119 -13.65 8.94 8.21
CA VAL A 119 -13.34 10.35 8.49
C VAL A 119 -12.24 10.78 7.51
N SER A 120 -12.59 10.88 6.23
CA SER A 120 -11.70 11.50 5.25
C SER A 120 -11.71 13.02 5.44
N LYS A 121 -10.59 13.70 5.14
CA LYS A 121 -10.41 15.17 5.10
C LYS A 121 -10.12 15.90 6.43
N LEU A 122 -9.50 15.25 7.43
CA LEU A 122 -8.86 16.02 8.50
C LEU A 122 -7.71 16.87 7.91
N LYS A 123 -7.77 18.19 8.12
CA LYS A 123 -6.70 19.10 7.68
C LYS A 123 -5.42 18.79 8.46
N SER A 124 -4.24 18.90 7.83
CA SER A 124 -2.96 18.72 8.52
C SER A 124 -2.87 19.57 9.81
N GLY A 125 -2.38 18.96 10.88
CA GLY A 125 -2.18 19.61 12.18
C GLY A 125 -1.86 18.61 13.28
N ARG A 126 -1.52 19.10 14.47
CA ARG A 126 -1.48 18.27 15.67
C ARG A 126 -2.91 18.06 16.15
N TYR A 127 -3.19 16.87 16.66
CA TYR A 127 -4.48 16.50 17.21
C TYR A 127 -4.26 15.86 18.56
N ASP A 128 -5.02 16.32 19.54
CA ASP A 128 -5.06 15.70 20.85
C ASP A 128 -6.16 14.64 20.81
N ILE A 129 -5.77 13.41 21.15
CA ILE A 129 -6.65 12.24 21.15
C ILE A 129 -7.00 11.97 22.60
N PHE A 130 -8.27 12.20 22.95
CA PHE A 130 -8.78 11.90 24.28
C PHE A 130 -9.60 10.62 24.21
N VAL A 131 -9.25 9.64 25.04
CA VAL A 131 -10.01 8.41 25.23
C VAL A 131 -10.64 8.50 26.62
N GLU A 132 -11.93 8.86 26.67
CA GLU A 132 -12.67 9.09 27.92
C GLU A 132 -14.02 8.37 27.85
N ASN A 133 -14.30 7.50 28.82
CA ASN A 133 -15.59 6.82 29.03
C ASN A 133 -16.26 6.42 27.71
N ASP A 134 -15.52 5.59 26.98
CA ASP A 134 -15.93 5.02 25.71
C ASP A 134 -16.15 6.07 24.59
N ARG A 135 -15.39 7.16 24.57
CA ARG A 135 -15.38 8.12 23.44
C ARG A 135 -13.97 8.43 23.01
N ILE A 136 -13.76 8.47 21.70
CA ILE A 136 -12.53 9.02 21.13
C ILE A 136 -12.85 10.42 20.60
N ARG A 137 -12.29 11.45 21.23
CA ARG A 137 -12.41 12.84 20.78
C ARG A 137 -11.14 13.24 20.05
N PHE A 138 -11.32 13.86 18.88
CA PHE A 138 -10.25 14.49 18.11
C PHE A 138 -10.44 15.99 18.18
N ALA A 139 -9.58 16.66 18.95
CA ALA A 139 -9.47 18.10 18.91
C ALA A 139 -8.20 18.44 18.14
N LYS A 140 -8.30 19.32 17.13
CA LYS A 140 -7.10 19.88 16.52
C LYS A 140 -6.38 20.67 17.60
N SER A 141 -5.17 20.26 17.99
CA SER A 141 -4.36 21.03 18.92
C SER A 141 -4.14 22.40 18.30
N SER A 142 -4.54 23.45 19.01
CA SER A 142 -4.27 24.81 18.58
C SER A 142 -2.76 24.97 18.40
N ALA A 143 -2.32 25.55 17.28
CA ALA A 143 -0.91 25.83 17.00
C ALA A 143 -0.37 26.99 17.85
N LEU A 144 -1.26 27.67 18.59
CA LEU A 144 -0.85 28.63 19.60
C LEU A 144 -0.20 27.86 20.75
N LEU A 145 0.97 28.33 21.19
CA LEU A 145 1.65 27.93 22.43
C LEU A 145 0.62 27.61 23.52
N PRO A 146 0.82 26.57 24.37
CA PRO A 146 -0.14 26.21 25.42
C PRO A 146 -0.53 27.49 26.13
N TYR A 147 -1.79 27.90 25.98
CA TYR A 147 -2.18 29.27 26.31
C TYR A 147 -1.72 29.58 27.73
N GLU A 148 -1.86 28.62 28.65
CA GLU A 148 -1.36 28.59 30.03
C GLU A 148 0.09 29.05 30.22
N THR A 149 1.02 28.61 29.35
CA THR A 149 2.44 28.97 29.44
C THR A 149 2.73 30.38 28.93
N ALA A 150 2.25 30.75 27.74
CA ALA A 150 2.42 32.12 27.23
C ALA A 150 1.64 33.16 28.08
N PHE A 151 0.49 32.75 28.61
CA PHE A 151 -0.41 33.48 29.50
C PHE A 151 0.20 33.73 30.88
N GLY A 152 0.62 32.66 31.56
CA GLY A 152 1.24 32.77 32.88
C GLY A 152 2.50 33.64 32.82
N THR A 153 3.24 33.53 31.71
CA THR A 153 4.42 34.37 31.48
C THR A 153 4.04 35.83 31.22
N ALA A 154 3.08 36.13 30.32
CA ALA A 154 2.72 37.51 29.98
C ALA A 154 1.98 38.24 31.11
N PHE A 155 0.98 37.62 31.73
CA PHE A 155 0.27 38.19 32.87
C PHE A 155 1.20 38.30 34.09
N GLY A 156 2.02 37.28 34.34
CA GLY A 156 3.04 37.30 35.40
C GLY A 156 4.06 38.42 35.21
N LEU A 157 4.57 38.62 34.00
CA LEU A 157 5.47 39.73 33.67
C LEU A 157 4.80 41.10 33.83
N SER A 158 3.55 41.26 33.38
CA SER A 158 2.79 42.51 33.52
C SER A 158 2.47 42.83 34.99
N LEU A 159 2.08 41.82 35.78
CA LEU A 159 1.85 41.95 37.21
C LEU A 159 3.14 42.30 37.95
N SER A 160 4.24 41.63 37.61
CA SER A 160 5.56 41.92 38.19
C SER A 160 6.01 43.34 37.87
N SER A 161 5.84 43.79 36.62
CA SER A 161 6.11 45.17 36.20
C SER A 161 5.26 46.18 36.98
N THR A 162 3.98 45.88 37.21
CA THR A 162 3.09 46.71 38.02
C THR A 162 3.57 46.80 39.47
N ILE A 163 3.92 45.66 40.09
CA ILE A 163 4.44 45.63 41.47
C ILE A 163 5.72 46.47 41.60
N VAL A 164 6.68 46.29 40.69
CA VAL A 164 7.94 47.05 40.69
C VAL A 164 7.68 48.54 40.58
N THR A 165 6.79 48.95 39.67
CA THR A 165 6.44 50.36 39.48
C THR A 165 5.75 50.95 40.71
N PHE A 166 4.93 50.14 41.41
CA PHE A 166 4.31 50.53 42.67
C PHE A 166 5.33 50.76 43.78
N VAL A 167 6.26 49.81 43.96
CA VAL A 167 7.34 49.89 44.96
C VAL A 167 8.25 51.09 44.68
N LEU A 168 8.66 51.30 43.44
CA LEU A 168 9.54 52.42 43.06
C LEU A 168 8.87 53.77 43.32
N ALA A 169 7.61 53.93 42.91
CA ALA A 169 6.89 55.16 43.16
C ALA A 169 6.71 55.44 44.65
N GLU A 170 6.46 54.42 45.48
CA GLU A 170 6.35 54.60 46.93
C GLU A 170 7.69 54.94 47.58
N TYR A 171 8.76 54.30 47.13
CA TYR A 171 10.12 54.65 47.52
C TYR A 171 10.44 56.11 47.19
N PHE A 172 10.13 56.57 45.97
CA PHE A 172 10.36 57.95 45.58
C PHE A 172 9.48 58.95 46.35
N ASN A 173 8.22 58.61 46.64
CA ASN A 173 7.35 59.41 47.50
C ASN A 173 7.92 59.53 48.93
N PHE A 174 8.37 58.41 49.51
CA PHE A 174 8.97 58.38 50.85
C PHE A 174 10.26 59.20 50.92
N MET A 175 11.19 59.00 49.98
CA MET A 175 12.46 59.75 49.93
C MET A 175 12.26 61.24 49.69
N SER A 176 11.22 61.62 48.93
CA SER A 176 10.83 63.02 48.75
C SER A 176 10.37 63.67 50.07
N TYR A 177 9.85 62.90 51.01
CA TYR A 177 9.39 63.38 52.32
C TYR A 177 10.54 63.41 53.35
N ASP A 178 11.36 62.36 53.39
CA ASP A 178 12.39 62.14 54.42
C ASP A 178 13.71 62.89 54.17
N SER A 179 14.03 63.23 52.93
CA SER A 179 15.31 63.89 52.58
C SER A 179 15.48 65.26 53.24
N ALA A 180 16.69 65.57 53.72
CA ALA A 180 16.99 66.85 54.39
C ALA A 180 17.39 67.98 53.42
N SER A 181 17.99 67.64 52.27
CA SER A 181 18.44 68.59 51.24
C SER A 181 17.31 69.01 50.30
N SER A 182 17.24 70.31 49.95
CA SER A 182 16.23 70.84 49.03
C SER A 182 16.38 70.33 47.58
N GLU A 183 17.62 70.07 47.16
CA GLU A 183 17.93 69.56 45.82
C GLU A 183 17.46 68.11 45.67
N ASP A 184 17.74 67.27 46.67
CA ASP A 184 17.31 65.87 46.74
C ASP A 184 15.77 65.76 46.80
N LYS A 185 15.11 66.61 47.60
CA LYS A 185 13.63 66.70 47.60
C LYS A 185 13.08 66.95 46.20
N SER A 186 13.67 67.88 45.45
CA SER A 186 13.21 68.22 44.10
C SER A 186 13.45 67.08 43.09
N PHE A 187 14.52 66.32 43.25
CA PHE A 187 14.84 65.17 42.42
C PHE A 187 13.85 64.02 42.69
N TYR A 188 13.64 63.69 43.96
CA TYR A 188 12.72 62.62 44.34
C TYR A 188 11.26 62.96 44.03
N ALA A 189 10.83 64.22 44.22
CA ALA A 189 9.48 64.67 43.87
C ALA A 189 9.17 64.54 42.36
N ARG A 190 10.14 64.90 41.50
CA ARG A 190 9.98 64.75 40.04
C ARG A 190 9.88 63.28 39.60
N ASN A 191 10.74 62.43 40.15
CA ASN A 191 10.72 60.99 39.84
C ASN A 191 9.46 60.31 40.41
N ALA A 192 8.99 60.73 41.59
CA ALA A 192 7.73 60.28 42.16
C ALA A 192 6.55 60.60 41.23
N ALA A 193 6.47 61.82 40.69
CA ALA A 193 5.42 62.20 39.74
C ALA A 193 5.43 61.31 38.47
N ASN A 194 6.61 61.08 37.89
CA ASN A 194 6.75 60.19 36.72
C ASN A 194 6.35 58.75 37.02
N MET A 195 6.77 58.22 38.16
CA MET A 195 6.44 56.86 38.58
C MET A 195 4.97 56.71 38.98
N ASN A 196 4.32 57.76 39.50
CA ASN A 196 2.89 57.77 39.75
C ASN A 196 2.08 57.70 38.44
N VAL A 197 2.52 58.35 37.37
CA VAL A 197 1.90 58.17 36.03
C VAL A 197 2.12 56.75 35.51
N ALA A 198 3.34 56.21 35.66
CA ALA A 198 3.67 54.86 35.24
C ALA A 198 2.83 53.80 35.98
N LYS A 199 2.58 53.96 37.29
CA LYS A 199 1.71 53.09 38.11
C LYS A 199 0.35 52.85 37.43
N PHE A 200 -0.29 53.94 36.99
CA PHE A 200 -1.61 53.85 36.34
C PHE A 200 -1.55 53.22 34.96
N ALA A 201 -0.50 53.50 34.17
CA ALA A 201 -0.31 52.90 32.86
C ALA A 201 -0.12 51.37 32.95
N THR A 202 0.75 50.89 33.87
CA THR A 202 1.00 49.46 34.07
C THR A 202 -0.19 48.73 34.70
N LEU A 203 -0.94 49.40 35.57
CA LEU A 203 -2.17 48.86 36.15
C LEU A 203 -3.25 48.70 35.06
N GLY A 204 -3.42 49.71 34.22
CA GLY A 204 -4.36 49.68 33.09
C GLY A 204 -4.04 48.53 32.13
N SER A 205 -2.77 48.37 31.73
CA SER A 205 -2.37 47.27 30.84
C SER A 205 -2.63 45.89 31.46
N THR A 206 -2.37 45.73 32.76
CA THR A 206 -2.59 44.47 33.47
C THR A 206 -4.09 44.12 33.55
N ILE A 207 -4.95 45.11 33.83
CA ILE A 207 -6.41 44.92 33.87
C ILE A 207 -6.97 44.57 32.50
N THR A 208 -6.57 45.31 31.45
CA THR A 208 -7.04 45.05 30.08
C THR A 208 -6.63 43.66 29.61
N LEU A 209 -5.39 43.24 29.86
CA LEU A 209 -4.93 41.88 29.57
C LEU A 209 -5.80 40.84 30.32
N GLY A 210 -6.02 41.02 31.63
CA GLY A 210 -6.87 40.13 32.41
C GLY A 210 -8.30 39.99 31.86
N ALA A 211 -8.93 41.11 31.49
CA ALA A 211 -10.32 41.13 30.99
C ALA A 211 -10.46 40.43 29.62
N VAL A 212 -9.54 40.68 28.69
CA VAL A 212 -9.53 40.01 27.37
C VAL A 212 -9.41 38.49 27.53
N LEU A 213 -8.62 38.05 28.51
CA LEU A 213 -8.36 36.64 28.76
C LEU A 213 -9.57 35.93 29.37
N ILE A 214 -10.27 36.57 30.31
CA ILE A 214 -11.53 36.05 30.85
C ILE A 214 -12.57 35.86 29.72
N GLY A 215 -12.67 36.83 28.80
CA GLY A 215 -13.56 36.73 27.64
C GLY A 215 -13.24 35.55 26.72
N LEU A 216 -11.95 35.30 26.44
CA LEU A 216 -11.51 34.16 25.64
C LEU A 216 -11.78 32.81 26.34
N VAL A 217 -11.57 32.71 27.65
CA VAL A 217 -11.86 31.51 28.44
C VAL A 217 -13.35 31.21 28.44
N ILE A 218 -14.20 32.23 28.62
CA ILE A 218 -15.67 32.06 28.55
C ILE A 218 -16.09 31.59 27.16
N ALA A 219 -15.51 32.14 26.08
CA ALA A 219 -15.82 31.74 24.71
C ALA A 219 -15.39 30.30 24.41
N ASP A 220 -14.21 29.89 24.85
CA ASP A 220 -13.70 28.51 24.68
C ASP A 220 -14.46 27.50 25.54
N THR A 221 -14.74 27.85 26.80
CA THR A 221 -15.54 27.03 27.73
C THR A 221 -16.97 26.87 27.21
N ALA A 222 -17.58 27.92 26.67
CA ALA A 222 -18.89 27.84 26.03
C ALA A 222 -18.85 26.95 24.78
N GLY A 223 -17.79 27.04 23.96
CA GLY A 223 -17.59 26.19 22.79
C GLY A 223 -17.40 24.71 23.15
N THR A 224 -16.64 24.40 24.19
CA THR A 224 -16.44 23.03 24.70
C THR A 224 -17.70 22.48 25.38
N TYR A 225 -18.43 23.29 26.14
CA TYR A 225 -19.69 22.91 26.81
C TYR A 225 -20.82 22.64 25.80
N LEU A 226 -20.97 23.47 24.76
CA LEU A 226 -21.91 23.23 23.65
C LEU A 226 -21.58 21.93 22.88
N ASN A 227 -20.30 21.55 22.81
CA ASN A 227 -19.85 20.30 22.20
C ASN A 227 -20.02 19.07 23.12
N GLN A 228 -19.99 19.23 24.45
CA GLN A 228 -20.18 18.13 25.43
C GLN A 228 -21.62 17.58 25.47
N LYS A 229 -22.64 18.42 25.22
CA LYS A 229 -24.07 18.04 25.33
C LYS A 229 -24.56 17.07 24.24
N LYS A 230 -23.67 16.48 23.43
CA LYS A 230 -24.02 15.80 22.18
C LYS A 230 -23.78 14.30 22.08
N THR A 231 -23.31 13.59 23.12
CA THR A 231 -23.03 12.15 22.99
C THR A 231 -23.28 11.36 24.28
N TYR A 232 -23.58 10.06 24.12
CA TYR A 232 -23.72 8.97 25.12
C TYR A 232 -22.74 7.80 24.81
N GLU A 233 -22.60 6.86 25.75
CA GLU A 233 -21.66 5.71 25.92
C GLU A 233 -21.35 4.82 24.70
N ILE A 234 -20.19 4.15 24.74
CA ILE A 234 -19.77 3.07 23.82
C ILE A 234 -19.40 1.82 24.64
N SER A 235 -19.46 0.67 23.99
CA SER A 235 -19.15 -0.65 24.54
C SER A 235 -17.88 -1.21 23.88
N ASP A 236 -17.05 -1.89 24.68
CA ASP A 236 -15.79 -2.55 24.34
C ASP A 236 -15.87 -3.46 23.11
N LYS A 237 -15.24 -3.08 21.99
CA LYS A 237 -14.52 -4.02 21.11
C LYS A 237 -13.67 -3.31 20.05
N THR A 238 -12.37 -3.48 20.18
CA THR A 238 -11.34 -3.02 19.23
C THR A 238 -11.26 -3.90 17.97
N PRO A 239 -10.98 -3.31 16.79
CA PRO A 239 -10.57 -4.02 15.58
C PRO A 239 -9.17 -4.59 15.71
N SER A 240 -9.02 -5.90 15.56
CA SER A 240 -7.71 -6.53 15.57
C SER A 240 -7.76 -7.89 14.86
N ALA A 241 -7.13 -7.97 13.68
CA ALA A 241 -6.42 -9.16 13.17
C ALA A 241 -7.20 -10.44 12.77
N ASP A 242 -8.42 -10.35 12.23
CA ASP A 242 -9.16 -11.56 11.86
C ASP A 242 -8.76 -12.16 10.49
N ASP A 243 -8.64 -11.38 9.41
CA ASP A 243 -8.42 -11.92 8.04
C ASP A 243 -7.14 -12.78 7.90
N SER A 244 -6.04 -12.35 8.52
CA SER A 244 -4.81 -13.14 8.58
C SER A 244 -4.97 -14.43 9.37
N ALA A 245 -5.78 -14.45 10.44
CA ALA A 245 -6.06 -15.67 11.19
C ALA A 245 -6.91 -16.64 10.36
N PHE A 246 -7.96 -16.14 9.68
CA PHE A 246 -8.77 -16.93 8.74
C PHE A 246 -7.90 -17.55 7.64
N TYR A 247 -6.99 -16.77 7.03
CA TYR A 247 -6.11 -17.30 5.99
C TYR A 247 -5.20 -18.43 6.55
N GLN A 248 -4.58 -18.21 7.70
CA GLN A 248 -3.72 -19.24 8.32
C GLN A 248 -4.52 -20.50 8.70
N SER A 249 -5.74 -20.35 9.21
CA SER A 249 -6.64 -21.48 9.47
C SER A 249 -6.97 -22.24 8.19
N ALA A 250 -7.24 -21.54 7.08
CA ALA A 250 -7.49 -22.19 5.80
C ALA A 250 -6.28 -22.99 5.30
N ILE A 251 -5.07 -22.46 5.45
CA ILE A 251 -3.83 -23.18 5.10
C ILE A 251 -3.62 -24.37 6.03
N ASN A 252 -3.92 -24.24 7.33
CA ASN A 252 -3.84 -25.37 8.26
C ASN A 252 -4.82 -26.49 7.88
N TYR A 253 -6.08 -26.15 7.58
CA TYR A 253 -7.07 -27.12 7.09
C TYR A 253 -6.58 -27.82 5.83
N LEU A 254 -6.01 -27.08 4.86
CA LEU A 254 -5.44 -27.69 3.66
C LEU A 254 -4.31 -28.66 4.00
N SER A 255 -3.40 -28.27 4.91
CA SER A 255 -2.27 -29.13 5.32
C SER A 255 -2.71 -30.40 6.05
N ASN A 256 -3.88 -30.38 6.71
CA ASN A 256 -4.49 -31.55 7.35
C ASN A 256 -5.35 -32.39 6.38
N GLY A 257 -5.43 -32.00 5.10
CA GLY A 257 -6.29 -32.65 4.10
C GLY A 257 -7.77 -32.25 4.17
N GLU A 258 -8.14 -31.31 5.03
CA GLU A 258 -9.51 -30.81 5.21
C GLU A 258 -9.85 -29.75 4.14
N LEU A 259 -9.82 -30.18 2.86
CA LEU A 259 -9.94 -29.31 1.70
C LEU A 259 -11.21 -28.46 1.68
N ASP A 260 -12.36 -29.03 2.07
CA ASP A 260 -13.64 -28.31 2.09
C ASP A 260 -13.67 -27.19 3.13
N ARG A 261 -13.10 -27.42 4.31
CA ARG A 261 -12.99 -26.37 5.34
C ARG A 261 -12.04 -25.27 4.92
N SER A 262 -10.94 -25.63 4.24
CA SER A 262 -10.03 -24.67 3.65
C SER A 262 -10.76 -23.76 2.65
N ILE A 263 -11.51 -24.34 1.71
CA ILE A 263 -12.30 -23.59 0.71
C ILE A 263 -13.31 -22.67 1.40
N GLN A 264 -14.15 -23.18 2.31
CA GLN A 264 -15.15 -22.37 3.02
C GLN A 264 -14.53 -21.21 3.79
N THR A 265 -13.38 -21.45 4.41
CA THR A 265 -12.65 -20.41 5.15
C THR A 265 -12.12 -19.33 4.20
N LEU A 266 -11.55 -19.72 3.06
CA LEU A 266 -11.06 -18.77 2.05
C LEU A 266 -12.19 -17.96 1.39
N GLU A 267 -13.32 -18.61 1.06
CA GLU A 267 -14.53 -17.94 0.54
C GLU A 267 -15.01 -16.86 1.51
N SER A 268 -15.04 -17.17 2.82
CA SER A 268 -15.43 -16.20 3.86
C SER A 268 -14.55 -14.96 3.88
N ILE A 269 -13.25 -15.09 3.53
CA ILE A 269 -12.35 -13.94 3.45
C ILE A 269 -12.76 -13.02 2.30
N THR A 270 -13.11 -13.59 1.14
CA THR A 270 -13.53 -12.81 -0.03
C THR A 270 -14.85 -12.06 0.20
N ASP A 271 -15.74 -12.61 1.03
CA ASP A 271 -17.04 -12.01 1.36
C ASP A 271 -16.93 -10.93 2.44
N LEU A 272 -16.17 -11.21 3.50
CA LEU A 272 -16.09 -10.37 4.68
C LEU A 272 -15.03 -9.26 4.56
N TYR A 273 -13.93 -9.52 3.85
CA TYR A 273 -12.76 -8.62 3.79
C TYR A 273 -12.42 -8.23 2.35
N LYS A 274 -13.33 -7.48 1.71
CA LYS A 274 -13.23 -7.03 0.31
C LYS A 274 -12.02 -6.14 -0.03
N GLU A 275 -11.33 -5.62 0.98
CA GLU A 275 -10.12 -4.79 0.82
C GLU A 275 -8.87 -5.43 1.46
N SER A 276 -8.92 -6.73 1.81
CA SER A 276 -7.78 -7.40 2.43
C SER A 276 -6.60 -7.50 1.46
N ASP A 277 -5.40 -7.20 1.98
CA ASP A 277 -4.14 -7.39 1.26
C ASP A 277 -3.85 -8.87 0.96
N LEU A 278 -4.60 -9.79 1.58
CA LEU A 278 -4.48 -11.24 1.37
C LEU A 278 -5.31 -11.74 0.17
N LEU A 279 -6.20 -10.92 -0.40
CA LEU A 279 -7.05 -11.33 -1.52
C LEU A 279 -6.27 -11.95 -2.70
N PRO A 280 -5.10 -11.45 -3.12
CA PRO A 280 -4.30 -12.12 -4.15
C PRO A 280 -3.96 -13.57 -3.80
N LEU A 281 -3.51 -13.81 -2.56
CA LEU A 281 -3.17 -15.16 -2.08
C LEU A 281 -4.42 -16.03 -1.97
N VAL A 282 -5.53 -15.47 -1.49
CA VAL A 282 -6.81 -16.16 -1.33
C VAL A 282 -7.34 -16.64 -2.69
N TYR A 283 -7.40 -15.78 -3.71
CA TYR A 283 -7.89 -16.18 -5.03
C TYR A 283 -6.98 -17.20 -5.71
N TYR A 284 -5.66 -17.06 -5.58
CA TYR A 284 -4.73 -18.07 -6.08
C TYR A 284 -4.95 -19.43 -5.39
N GLN A 285 -5.07 -19.43 -4.06
CA GLN A 285 -5.25 -20.64 -3.26
C GLN A 285 -6.62 -21.29 -3.49
N LEU A 286 -7.69 -20.52 -3.64
CA LEU A 286 -9.01 -21.03 -4.02
C LEU A 286 -8.96 -21.76 -5.36
N GLY A 287 -8.31 -21.15 -6.37
CA GLY A 287 -8.11 -21.80 -7.66
C GLY A 287 -7.44 -23.17 -7.53
N HIS A 288 -6.39 -23.24 -6.72
CA HIS A 288 -5.68 -24.49 -6.44
C HIS A 288 -6.54 -25.52 -5.67
N ASN A 289 -7.24 -25.07 -4.64
CA ASN A 289 -8.08 -25.95 -3.81
C ASN A 289 -9.24 -26.55 -4.62
N TYR A 290 -9.94 -25.76 -5.43
CA TYR A 290 -10.99 -26.26 -6.31
C TYR A 290 -10.46 -27.22 -7.37
N PHE A 291 -9.25 -26.95 -7.90
CA PHE A 291 -8.60 -27.86 -8.84
C PHE A 291 -8.33 -29.23 -8.20
N ILE A 292 -7.76 -29.26 -6.99
CA ILE A 292 -7.54 -30.52 -6.24
C ILE A 292 -8.87 -31.23 -5.96
N LYS A 293 -9.93 -30.47 -5.66
CA LYS A 293 -11.28 -31.02 -5.42
C LYS A 293 -11.91 -31.60 -6.70
N GLY A 294 -11.36 -31.31 -7.87
CA GLY A 294 -11.91 -31.68 -9.18
C GLY A 294 -12.99 -30.72 -9.69
N ASN A 295 -13.24 -29.60 -9.00
CA ASN A 295 -14.16 -28.56 -9.47
C ASN A 295 -13.42 -27.59 -10.40
N ILE A 296 -13.25 -28.01 -11.66
CA ILE A 296 -12.40 -27.30 -12.63
C ILE A 296 -12.94 -25.91 -12.97
N ASP A 297 -14.25 -25.71 -13.08
CA ASP A 297 -14.80 -24.42 -13.48
C ASP A 297 -14.61 -23.34 -12.39
N GLU A 298 -14.77 -23.70 -11.11
CA GLU A 298 -14.45 -22.78 -10.01
C GLU A 298 -12.94 -22.53 -9.89
N ALA A 299 -12.10 -23.51 -10.24
CA ALA A 299 -10.65 -23.31 -10.31
C ALA A 299 -10.27 -22.25 -11.35
N ILE A 300 -10.81 -22.38 -12.57
CA ILE A 300 -10.63 -21.41 -13.66
C ILE A 300 -11.07 -20.02 -13.22
N LYS A 301 -12.30 -19.91 -12.69
CA LYS A 301 -12.88 -18.63 -12.25
C LYS A 301 -11.99 -17.91 -11.24
N ASN A 302 -11.48 -18.61 -10.23
CA ASN A 302 -10.63 -18.01 -9.19
C ASN A 302 -9.25 -17.60 -9.74
N TRP A 303 -8.62 -18.43 -10.57
CA TRP A 303 -7.35 -18.05 -11.21
C TRP A 303 -7.48 -16.94 -12.24
N GLU A 304 -8.59 -16.86 -12.98
CA GLU A 304 -8.88 -15.72 -13.86
C GLU A 304 -9.06 -14.42 -13.07
N ILE A 305 -9.77 -14.47 -11.94
CA ILE A 305 -9.89 -13.32 -11.03
C ILE A 305 -8.51 -12.91 -10.53
N PHE A 306 -7.69 -13.86 -10.11
CA PHE A 306 -6.31 -13.60 -9.70
C PHE A 306 -5.49 -12.91 -10.79
N VAL A 307 -5.41 -13.49 -11.99
CA VAL A 307 -4.63 -12.96 -13.12
C VAL A 307 -5.12 -11.57 -13.55
N ARG A 308 -6.44 -11.32 -13.51
CA ARG A 308 -7.03 -10.07 -14.00
C ARG A 308 -7.07 -8.95 -12.98
N LYS A 309 -7.36 -9.27 -11.71
CA LYS A 309 -7.62 -8.26 -10.67
C LYS A 309 -6.54 -8.19 -9.60
N TYR A 310 -5.86 -9.31 -9.33
CA TYR A 310 -4.90 -9.41 -8.23
C TYR A 310 -3.56 -10.03 -8.67
N PRO A 311 -2.98 -9.63 -9.81
CA PRO A 311 -1.75 -10.24 -10.27
C PRO A 311 -0.60 -9.91 -9.31
N ILE A 312 0.05 -10.94 -8.78
CA ILE A 312 1.29 -10.81 -8.01
C ILE A 312 2.38 -11.69 -8.62
N TYR A 313 3.60 -11.16 -8.56
CA TYR A 313 4.79 -11.70 -9.21
C TYR A 313 4.99 -13.20 -8.95
N GLU A 314 4.83 -13.59 -7.70
CA GLU A 314 5.16 -14.92 -7.19
C GLU A 314 4.29 -16.02 -7.80
N TYR A 315 3.04 -15.71 -8.17
CA TYR A 315 2.08 -16.72 -8.62
C TYR A 315 1.48 -16.46 -10.01
N TYR A 316 1.83 -15.34 -10.66
CA TYR A 316 1.25 -14.95 -11.94
C TYR A 316 1.42 -16.02 -13.03
N ASP A 317 2.65 -16.43 -13.31
CA ASP A 317 2.92 -17.42 -14.35
C ASP A 317 2.44 -18.82 -13.97
N MET A 318 2.39 -19.15 -12.67
CA MET A 318 1.82 -20.42 -12.21
C MET A 318 0.31 -20.50 -12.45
N ALA A 319 -0.42 -19.42 -12.15
CA ALA A 319 -1.85 -19.35 -12.44
C ALA A 319 -2.11 -19.43 -13.95
N LEU A 320 -1.36 -18.69 -14.77
CA LEU A 320 -1.47 -18.76 -16.23
C LEU A 320 -1.12 -20.14 -16.78
N LYS A 321 -0.09 -20.80 -16.26
CA LYS A 321 0.28 -22.17 -16.64
C LYS A 321 -0.88 -23.13 -16.37
N ASN A 322 -1.43 -23.12 -15.15
CA ASN A 322 -2.52 -24.01 -14.79
C ASN A 322 -3.77 -23.74 -15.64
N LEU A 323 -4.10 -22.47 -15.89
CA LEU A 323 -5.17 -22.09 -16.81
C LEU A 323 -4.91 -22.62 -18.22
N ALA A 324 -3.71 -22.44 -18.76
CA ALA A 324 -3.35 -22.91 -20.10
C ALA A 324 -3.51 -24.44 -20.25
N GLU A 325 -3.03 -25.20 -19.27
CA GLU A 325 -3.17 -26.67 -19.25
C GLU A 325 -4.63 -27.11 -19.14
N ILE A 326 -5.43 -26.43 -18.32
CA ILE A 326 -6.85 -26.72 -18.16
C ILE A 326 -7.62 -26.42 -19.44
N TYR A 327 -7.44 -25.24 -20.03
CA TYR A 327 -8.10 -24.88 -21.29
C TYR A 327 -7.71 -25.83 -22.42
N TYR A 328 -6.44 -26.24 -22.48
CA TYR A 328 -5.99 -27.26 -23.44
C TYR A 328 -6.76 -28.58 -23.23
N ASN A 329 -6.87 -29.06 -21.98
CA ASN A 329 -7.59 -30.30 -21.67
C ASN A 329 -9.09 -30.20 -21.99
N LYS A 330 -9.68 -29.01 -21.87
CA LYS A 330 -11.06 -28.70 -22.30
C LYS A 330 -11.20 -28.53 -23.82
N LYS A 331 -10.11 -28.63 -24.58
CA LYS A 331 -10.02 -28.36 -26.04
C LYS A 331 -10.32 -26.91 -26.42
N GLU A 332 -10.23 -26.01 -25.46
CA GLU A 332 -10.40 -24.56 -25.62
C GLU A 332 -9.03 -23.95 -26.01
N TYR A 333 -8.52 -24.31 -27.19
CA TYR A 333 -7.14 -24.02 -27.59
C TYR A 333 -6.82 -22.52 -27.64
N ASP A 334 -7.74 -21.68 -28.10
CA ASP A 334 -7.54 -20.23 -28.17
C ASP A 334 -7.30 -19.61 -26.79
N MET A 335 -8.04 -20.08 -25.77
CA MET A 335 -7.86 -19.61 -24.39
C MET A 335 -6.55 -20.13 -23.80
N SER A 336 -6.17 -21.38 -24.11
CA SER A 336 -4.88 -21.94 -23.74
C SER A 336 -3.72 -21.11 -24.30
N ILE A 337 -3.78 -20.78 -25.58
CA ILE A 337 -2.78 -19.95 -26.27
C ILE A 337 -2.75 -18.54 -25.66
N SER A 338 -3.90 -17.91 -25.45
CA SER A 338 -3.98 -16.60 -24.82
C SER A 338 -3.34 -16.57 -23.43
N ALA A 339 -3.47 -17.66 -22.65
CA ALA A 339 -2.82 -17.78 -21.35
C ALA A 339 -1.28 -17.94 -21.49
N MET A 340 -0.81 -18.79 -22.40
CA MET A 340 0.63 -19.00 -22.67
C MET A 340 1.33 -17.76 -23.23
N GLU A 341 0.64 -16.94 -24.02
CA GLU A 341 1.18 -15.70 -24.58
C GLU A 341 1.33 -14.60 -23.54
N LYS A 342 0.66 -14.73 -22.39
CA LYS A 342 0.81 -13.82 -21.25
C LYS A 342 1.95 -14.20 -20.30
N PHE A 343 2.61 -15.34 -20.49
CA PHE A 343 3.72 -15.76 -19.62
C PHE A 343 4.79 -14.68 -19.58
N LEU A 344 5.14 -14.26 -18.37
CA LEU A 344 6.18 -13.26 -18.10
C LEU A 344 7.48 -13.90 -17.67
N PHE A 345 7.64 -15.21 -17.81
CA PHE A 345 8.85 -15.97 -17.48
C PHE A 345 9.49 -15.54 -16.14
N THR A 346 8.66 -15.33 -15.12
CA THR A 346 9.02 -14.87 -13.79
C THR A 346 9.93 -15.90 -13.14
N ASN A 347 11.19 -15.53 -12.87
CA ASN A 347 12.11 -16.44 -12.20
C ASN A 347 11.86 -16.38 -10.68
N ASN A 348 10.87 -17.15 -10.20
CA ASN A 348 10.54 -17.23 -8.78
C ASN A 348 11.10 -18.53 -8.16
N GLN A 349 11.12 -18.62 -6.82
CA GLN A 349 11.69 -19.78 -6.12
C GLN A 349 10.99 -21.11 -6.43
N SER A 350 9.73 -21.06 -6.91
CA SER A 350 8.90 -22.25 -7.15
C SER A 350 8.94 -22.72 -8.60
N PHE A 351 9.39 -21.89 -9.56
CA PHE A 351 9.26 -22.18 -10.98
C PHE A 351 10.37 -21.56 -11.83
N SER A 352 11.06 -22.38 -12.64
CA SER A 352 12.13 -21.91 -13.51
C SER A 352 11.60 -21.41 -14.87
N LYS A 353 12.32 -20.46 -15.47
CA LYS A 353 12.08 -20.01 -16.86
C LYS A 353 12.03 -21.20 -17.83
N GLU A 354 12.94 -22.15 -17.66
CA GLU A 354 12.99 -23.41 -18.41
C GLU A 354 11.65 -24.16 -18.35
N THR A 355 11.03 -24.26 -17.18
CA THR A 355 9.77 -25.00 -17.02
C THR A 355 8.62 -24.32 -17.78
N LEU A 356 8.54 -22.99 -17.76
CA LEU A 356 7.52 -22.25 -18.51
C LEU A 356 7.71 -22.40 -20.03
N PHE A 357 8.95 -22.31 -20.52
CA PHE A 357 9.24 -22.59 -21.93
C PHE A 357 8.89 -24.03 -22.29
N SER A 358 9.24 -25.01 -21.44
CA SER A 358 8.92 -26.43 -21.68
C SER A 358 7.42 -26.70 -21.71
N THR A 359 6.64 -26.13 -20.79
CA THR A 359 5.18 -26.24 -20.81
C THR A 359 4.60 -25.59 -22.07
N LYS A 360 5.04 -24.38 -22.41
CA LYS A 360 4.57 -23.67 -23.61
C LYS A 360 4.88 -24.43 -24.90
N SER A 361 6.09 -24.98 -25.02
CA SER A 361 6.52 -25.82 -26.15
C SER A 361 5.64 -27.07 -26.28
N THR A 362 5.44 -27.78 -25.18
CA THR A 362 4.64 -29.01 -25.12
C THR A 362 3.19 -28.73 -25.52
N LEU A 363 2.60 -27.66 -25.01
CA LEU A 363 1.22 -27.29 -25.34
C LEU A 363 1.07 -26.88 -26.80
N TYR A 364 1.98 -26.06 -27.36
CA TYR A 364 1.94 -25.76 -28.80
C TYR A 364 2.08 -27.01 -29.66
N GLY A 365 3.01 -27.92 -29.33
CA GLY A 365 3.19 -29.16 -30.07
C GLY A 365 1.96 -30.07 -30.04
N ARG A 366 1.29 -30.14 -28.88
CA ARG A 366 0.02 -30.87 -28.71
C ARG A 366 -1.16 -30.22 -29.43
N ILE A 367 -1.23 -28.89 -29.44
CA ILE A 367 -2.24 -28.15 -30.20
C ILE A 367 -2.00 -28.35 -31.70
N TYR A 368 -0.75 -28.29 -32.17
CA TYR A 368 -0.40 -28.67 -33.54
C TYR A 368 -0.83 -30.09 -33.85
N ASP A 369 -0.57 -31.06 -32.97
CA ASP A 369 -1.00 -32.44 -33.22
C ASP A 369 -2.53 -32.54 -33.42
N SER A 370 -3.28 -31.79 -32.62
CA SER A 370 -4.75 -31.80 -32.63
C SER A 370 -5.36 -31.03 -33.80
N THR A 371 -4.73 -29.93 -34.24
CA THR A 371 -5.29 -28.97 -35.21
C THR A 371 -4.63 -29.01 -36.58
N LYS A 372 -3.41 -29.55 -36.67
CA LYS A 372 -2.50 -29.46 -37.82
C LYS A 372 -2.26 -28.04 -38.32
N ASN A 373 -2.36 -27.04 -37.44
CA ASN A 373 -2.03 -25.65 -37.77
C ASN A 373 -0.52 -25.41 -37.68
N GLU A 374 0.07 -25.02 -38.81
CA GLU A 374 1.51 -24.79 -38.99
C GLU A 374 2.09 -23.72 -38.05
N GLU A 375 1.31 -22.69 -37.69
CA GLU A 375 1.78 -21.65 -36.78
C GLU A 375 2.20 -22.23 -35.42
N TYR A 376 1.44 -23.22 -34.91
CA TYR A 376 1.73 -23.84 -33.63
C TYR A 376 2.87 -24.86 -33.72
N TYR A 377 3.09 -25.44 -34.90
CA TYR A 377 4.30 -26.23 -35.15
C TYR A 377 5.53 -25.32 -35.09
N GLU A 378 5.53 -24.20 -35.80
CA GLU A 378 6.65 -23.25 -35.81
C GLU A 378 6.94 -22.72 -34.40
N LYS A 379 5.90 -22.28 -33.67
CA LYS A 379 6.03 -21.84 -32.27
C LYS A 379 6.56 -22.94 -31.34
N ALA A 380 6.16 -24.20 -31.53
CA ALA A 380 6.68 -25.31 -30.71
C ALA A 380 8.16 -25.58 -31.00
N VAL A 381 8.54 -25.62 -32.28
CA VAL A 381 9.91 -25.82 -32.73
C VAL A 381 10.83 -24.72 -32.21
N GLU A 382 10.46 -23.45 -32.38
CA GLU A 382 11.24 -22.31 -31.90
C GLU A 382 11.51 -22.41 -30.40
N ASN A 383 10.49 -22.73 -29.59
CA ASN A 383 10.66 -22.83 -28.14
C ASN A 383 11.50 -24.04 -27.73
N TYR A 384 11.40 -25.20 -28.40
CA TYR A 384 12.25 -26.34 -28.13
C TYR A 384 13.71 -26.11 -28.55
N GLU A 385 13.95 -25.44 -29.68
CA GLU A 385 15.30 -25.05 -30.09
C GLU A 385 15.92 -24.08 -29.08
N PHE A 386 15.16 -23.08 -28.63
CA PHE A 386 15.57 -22.20 -27.54
C PHE A 386 15.94 -22.97 -26.27
N LEU A 387 15.11 -23.95 -25.86
CA LEU A 387 15.38 -24.80 -24.69
C LEU A 387 16.68 -25.59 -24.86
N ILE A 388 16.89 -26.20 -26.02
CA ILE A 388 18.09 -26.98 -26.33
C ILE A 388 19.34 -26.10 -26.33
N ASP A 389 19.26 -24.86 -26.81
CA ASP A 389 20.42 -23.98 -26.93
C ASP A 389 20.79 -23.27 -25.62
N ASN A 390 19.82 -23.08 -24.72
CA ASN A 390 20.02 -22.32 -23.48
C ASN A 390 20.01 -23.18 -22.21
N PHE A 391 19.55 -24.42 -22.29
CA PHE A 391 19.46 -25.36 -21.16
C PHE A 391 19.96 -26.76 -21.53
N ASP A 392 21.00 -26.85 -22.37
CA ASP A 392 21.58 -28.12 -22.81
C ASP A 392 22.17 -28.98 -21.69
N SER A 393 22.65 -28.36 -20.61
CA SER A 393 23.16 -29.06 -19.42
C SER A 393 22.05 -29.49 -18.45
N SER A 394 20.78 -29.23 -18.75
CA SER A 394 19.65 -29.63 -17.91
C SER A 394 19.42 -31.14 -17.97
N GLU A 395 19.02 -31.75 -16.85
CA GLU A 395 18.55 -33.15 -16.82
C GLU A 395 17.36 -33.40 -17.76
N ARG A 396 16.64 -32.33 -18.15
CA ARG A 396 15.51 -32.40 -19.08
C ARG A 396 15.92 -32.27 -20.55
N ALA A 397 17.20 -32.02 -20.86
CA ALA A 397 17.66 -31.79 -22.24
C ALA A 397 17.26 -32.94 -23.18
N LEU A 398 17.38 -34.19 -22.73
CA LEU A 398 16.95 -35.37 -23.48
C LEU A 398 15.47 -35.30 -23.89
N ASN A 399 14.60 -34.82 -23.00
CA ASN A 399 13.17 -34.69 -23.31
C ASN A 399 12.92 -33.62 -24.38
N TYR A 400 13.66 -32.51 -24.36
CA TYR A 400 13.53 -31.46 -25.37
C TYR A 400 13.93 -31.95 -26.75
N PHE A 401 15.05 -32.68 -26.84
CA PHE A 401 15.46 -33.31 -28.09
C PHE A 401 14.42 -34.33 -28.58
N SER A 402 13.89 -35.16 -27.67
CA SER A 402 12.92 -36.20 -28.01
C SER A 402 11.59 -35.63 -28.51
N GLU A 403 11.05 -34.61 -27.85
CA GLU A 403 9.80 -33.96 -28.26
C GLU A 403 9.97 -33.20 -29.58
N LEU A 404 11.10 -32.51 -29.78
CA LEU A 404 11.37 -31.84 -31.05
C LEU A 404 11.55 -32.84 -32.20
N LEU A 405 12.24 -33.95 -31.95
CA LEU A 405 12.40 -35.04 -32.93
C LEU A 405 11.04 -35.62 -33.33
N LYS A 406 10.14 -35.84 -32.35
CA LYS A 406 8.78 -36.28 -32.59
C LYS A 406 8.01 -35.29 -33.48
N LEU A 407 8.12 -33.99 -33.23
CA LEU A 407 7.50 -32.96 -34.08
C LEU A 407 8.02 -33.01 -35.52
N TYR A 408 9.33 -33.20 -35.71
CA TYR A 408 9.92 -33.34 -37.05
C TYR A 408 9.44 -34.58 -37.79
N TYR A 409 9.35 -35.73 -37.11
CA TYR A 409 8.76 -36.93 -37.70
C TYR A 409 7.28 -36.75 -38.06
N MET A 410 6.49 -36.09 -37.21
CA MET A 410 5.09 -35.81 -37.50
C MET A 410 4.92 -34.89 -38.71
N LYS A 411 5.88 -34.00 -38.97
CA LYS A 411 5.87 -33.10 -40.13
C LYS A 411 6.44 -33.76 -41.39
N GLY A 412 7.24 -34.82 -41.24
CA GLY A 412 7.98 -35.46 -42.34
C GLY A 412 9.23 -34.69 -42.76
N ASP A 413 9.86 -33.96 -41.85
CA ASP A 413 11.06 -33.14 -42.12
C ASP A 413 12.35 -33.93 -41.82
N ASP A 414 12.69 -34.86 -42.72
CA ASP A 414 13.83 -35.78 -42.56
C ASP A 414 15.18 -35.04 -42.43
N ASP A 415 15.33 -33.90 -43.11
CA ASP A 415 16.53 -33.07 -43.04
C ASP A 415 16.73 -32.51 -41.63
N LYS A 416 15.66 -32.00 -41.00
CA LYS A 416 15.72 -31.53 -39.61
C LYS A 416 15.91 -32.66 -38.62
N VAL A 417 15.34 -33.85 -38.87
CA VAL A 417 15.59 -35.05 -38.07
C VAL A 417 17.09 -35.38 -38.03
N VAL A 418 17.74 -35.48 -39.19
CA VAL A 418 19.17 -35.81 -39.28
C VAL A 418 20.02 -34.76 -38.57
N LYS A 419 19.74 -33.47 -38.81
CA LYS A 419 20.46 -32.36 -38.15
C LYS A 419 20.31 -32.39 -36.64
N LEU A 420 19.12 -32.69 -36.13
CA LEU A 420 18.86 -32.73 -34.69
C LEU A 420 19.57 -33.92 -34.02
N LYS A 421 19.57 -35.10 -34.65
CA LYS A 421 20.32 -36.27 -34.14
C LYS A 421 21.82 -36.01 -34.06
N LEU A 422 22.40 -35.34 -35.06
CA LEU A 422 23.79 -34.90 -35.02
C LEU A 422 24.05 -33.89 -33.88
N LYS A 423 23.15 -32.92 -33.68
CA LYS A 423 23.25 -31.94 -32.59
C LYS A 423 23.20 -32.61 -31.21
N ALA A 424 22.34 -33.61 -31.02
CA ALA A 424 22.24 -34.39 -29.79
C ALA A 424 23.51 -35.21 -29.53
N ALA A 425 24.02 -35.91 -30.55
CA ALA A 425 25.26 -36.68 -30.45
C ALA A 425 26.47 -35.82 -30.07
N ASN A 426 26.60 -34.63 -30.68
CA ASN A 426 27.66 -33.67 -30.32
C ASN A 426 27.57 -33.17 -28.87
N LYS A 427 26.40 -33.26 -28.25
CA LYS A 427 26.16 -32.92 -26.84
C LYS A 427 26.16 -34.15 -25.92
N ASN A 428 26.53 -35.34 -26.42
CA ASN A 428 26.48 -36.62 -25.71
C ASN A 428 25.08 -36.98 -25.19
N ILE A 429 24.03 -36.58 -25.90
CA ILE A 429 22.64 -36.92 -25.60
C ILE A 429 22.20 -38.03 -26.56
N ASP A 430 21.87 -39.20 -26.01
CA ASP A 430 21.39 -40.35 -26.79
C ASP A 430 19.88 -40.24 -27.03
N ILE A 431 19.50 -39.81 -28.23
CA ILE A 431 18.10 -39.77 -28.67
C ILE A 431 17.84 -40.91 -29.66
N LYS A 432 16.93 -41.82 -29.30
CA LYS A 432 16.62 -43.02 -30.10
C LYS A 432 15.72 -42.68 -31.29
#